data_AF-A0A9X2H9T0-F1
#
_entry.id   AF-A0A9X2H9T0-F1
#
_cell.length_a   1.000
_cell.length_b   1.000
_cell.length_c   1.000
_cell.angle_alpha   90.00
_cell.angle_beta   90.00
_cell.angle_gamma   90.00
#
_symmetry.space_group_name_H-M   'P 1'
#
loop_
_entity.id
_entity.type
_entity.pdbx_description
1 polymer ?
#
loop_
_entity_poly.entity_id
_entity_poly.type
_entity_poly.pdbx_seq_one_letter_code
_entity_poly.pdbx_strand_id
1 'polypeptide(L)'
;MANRSTGRQNSGNNAGRGSRPGQGKPARGGSSKNYQKPQRPGRPGEKPQRPGRPGEKSQRPGRPGARGPQPEVKSGANRSEKKKFQPRKGQSGKIFARERGERRSSEQYSGPHRPRRPRAAPVDRLDVHDEHGVRLQKIMAQAGVASRRVCEMMITEGRVTVDGELVTDLGVRVDPDNAVIQVDHVTIQTDESKVYYAFNKPEGVLATMEDPEGRRCISDFLNPQRKERIFHVGRLDVATEGLLLLTNDGELANRLTHPSYEVPKKYLVQVRGPMEHGIGAEMKKGIRLEDGMARVDEFRLVDSTPGHLLIEVTLHSGRNRIVRRLFDAVGHPVEKLVRTEMGPLRIGSQKQGTVRNLSKVEISQLLTSVGM
;
A
#
# COMPACT_ATOMS: atom_id res chain seq x y z
N MET A 1 9.60 50.83 58.43
CA MET A 1 8.35 51.37 57.82
C MET A 1 7.54 50.16 57.36
N ALA A 2 6.37 49.77 57.88
CA ALA A 2 5.25 50.43 58.57
C ALA A 2 4.03 50.63 57.65
N ASN A 3 2.89 50.06 58.08
CA ASN A 3 1.52 50.28 57.61
C ASN A 3 1.13 49.84 56.18
N ARG A 4 -0.15 49.64 55.84
CA ARG A 4 -1.36 49.07 56.51
C ARG A 4 -2.55 49.25 55.52
N SER A 5 -3.77 48.88 55.92
CA SER A 5 -5.07 49.09 55.26
C SER A 5 -5.29 48.31 53.96
N THR A 6 -6.29 47.43 53.75
CA THR A 6 -7.69 47.21 54.20
C THR A 6 -8.75 47.72 53.22
N GLY A 7 -9.46 46.77 52.60
CA GLY A 7 -10.74 46.98 51.92
C GLY A 7 -11.61 45.73 52.11
N ARG A 8 -12.74 45.86 52.81
CA ARG A 8 -13.69 44.78 53.15
C ARG A 8 -15.10 45.38 53.10
N GLN A 9 -16.12 44.53 52.97
CA GLN A 9 -17.58 44.80 53.03
C GLN A 9 -18.28 45.04 51.67
N ASN A 10 -19.56 44.69 51.48
CA ASN A 10 -20.40 43.62 52.09
C ASN A 10 -21.72 43.43 51.27
N SER A 11 -22.42 42.31 51.50
CA SER A 11 -23.90 42.12 51.49
C SER A 11 -24.77 42.49 50.26
N GLY A 12 -25.68 41.58 49.88
CA GLY A 12 -26.85 41.87 49.03
C GLY A 12 -27.73 40.64 48.74
N ASN A 13 -28.80 40.41 49.50
CA ASN A 13 -29.71 39.25 49.36
C ASN A 13 -31.01 39.60 48.60
N ASN A 14 -31.46 38.70 47.71
CA ASN A 14 -32.83 38.15 47.60
C ASN A 14 -32.87 37.12 46.44
N ALA A 15 -33.53 35.95 46.46
CA ALA A 15 -34.69 35.39 47.19
C ALA A 15 -36.07 35.54 46.49
N GLY A 16 -36.79 34.43 46.36
CA GLY A 16 -38.03 34.26 45.59
C GLY A 16 -37.89 33.15 44.53
N ARG A 17 -38.33 31.89 44.67
CA ARG A 17 -39.33 31.18 45.52
C ARG A 17 -40.75 31.16 44.93
N GLY A 18 -41.16 29.96 44.50
CA GLY A 18 -42.53 29.59 44.09
C GLY A 18 -42.53 28.77 42.79
N SER A 19 -43.29 27.69 42.59
CA SER A 19 -43.89 26.64 43.44
C SER A 19 -44.70 25.74 42.48
N ARG A 20 -44.60 24.41 42.64
CA ARG A 20 -45.56 23.40 42.10
C ARG A 20 -46.88 23.44 42.92
N PRO A 21 -47.94 22.63 42.65
CA PRO A 21 -48.16 21.57 41.64
C PRO A 21 -49.52 21.67 40.87
N GLY A 22 -49.87 20.65 40.07
CA GLY A 22 -51.23 20.43 39.53
C GLY A 22 -51.39 19.03 38.89
N GLN A 23 -52.58 18.41 38.99
CA GLN A 23 -52.90 17.07 38.47
C GLN A 23 -54.04 17.12 37.43
N GLY A 24 -54.16 16.10 36.56
CA GLY A 24 -55.37 15.93 35.73
C GLY A 24 -55.30 14.81 34.67
N LYS A 25 -56.11 13.75 34.86
CA LYS A 25 -56.62 12.85 33.79
C LYS A 25 -58.14 12.73 34.00
N PRO A 26 -58.96 12.78 32.94
CA PRO A 26 -59.64 11.56 32.46
C PRO A 26 -59.87 11.54 30.92
N ALA A 27 -60.69 10.65 30.34
CA ALA A 27 -60.53 9.19 30.24
C ALA A 27 -61.55 8.56 29.27
N ARG A 28 -61.20 7.39 28.69
CA ARG A 28 -62.05 6.41 27.96
C ARG A 28 -62.58 6.79 26.56
N GLY A 29 -62.69 5.74 25.72
CA GLY A 29 -63.39 5.72 24.42
C GLY A 29 -62.53 5.09 23.29
N GLY A 30 -62.95 4.04 22.55
CA GLY A 30 -64.10 3.15 22.78
C GLY A 30 -64.62 2.42 21.52
N SER A 31 -64.08 1.24 21.20
CA SER A 31 -64.65 0.21 20.29
C SER A 31 -64.75 0.44 18.76
N SER A 32 -64.01 -0.40 18.02
CA SER A 32 -64.53 -1.34 17.00
C SER A 32 -65.44 -0.89 15.84
N LYS A 33 -64.94 -1.00 14.58
CA LYS A 33 -65.21 -2.17 13.71
C LYS A 33 -64.46 -2.15 12.35
N ASN A 34 -64.37 -3.35 11.77
CA ASN A 34 -63.87 -3.76 10.44
C ASN A 34 -63.91 -2.72 9.29
N TYR A 35 -62.91 -2.78 8.39
CA TYR A 35 -63.15 -3.12 6.98
C TYR A 35 -61.94 -3.81 6.33
N GLN A 36 -62.23 -4.59 5.29
CA GLN A 36 -61.50 -5.77 4.82
C GLN A 36 -60.23 -5.51 3.97
N LYS A 37 -59.41 -6.57 3.90
CA LYS A 37 -58.40 -6.86 2.86
C LYS A 37 -58.79 -6.41 1.44
N PRO A 38 -57.86 -5.82 0.68
CA PRO A 38 -57.73 -6.06 -0.76
C PRO A 38 -57.11 -7.45 -1.01
N GLN A 39 -57.68 -8.22 -1.94
CA GLN A 39 -57.08 -9.45 -2.47
C GLN A 39 -56.45 -9.18 -3.86
N ARG A 40 -55.61 -10.11 -4.32
CA ARG A 40 -55.14 -10.16 -5.72
C ARG A 40 -56.33 -10.29 -6.70
N PRO A 41 -56.29 -9.60 -7.85
CA PRO A 41 -56.79 -10.15 -9.10
C PRO A 41 -55.84 -11.23 -9.62
N GLY A 42 -56.38 -12.33 -10.15
CA GLY A 42 -55.61 -13.36 -10.87
C GLY A 42 -55.56 -13.12 -12.38
N ARG A 43 -54.91 -14.05 -13.09
CA ARG A 43 -55.00 -14.22 -14.56
C ARG A 43 -56.43 -14.10 -15.07
N PRO A 44 -56.60 -13.58 -16.29
CA PRO A 44 -56.92 -14.50 -17.40
C PRO A 44 -55.68 -14.87 -18.23
N GLY A 45 -55.84 -15.81 -19.15
CA GLY A 45 -54.86 -16.05 -20.20
C GLY A 45 -55.38 -17.02 -21.25
N GLU A 46 -55.23 -16.66 -22.52
CA GLU A 46 -55.42 -17.56 -23.65
C GLU A 46 -54.59 -17.07 -24.86
N LYS A 47 -54.41 -17.91 -25.88
CA LYS A 47 -53.52 -17.66 -27.03
C LYS A 47 -54.33 -17.31 -28.28
N PRO A 48 -53.80 -16.42 -29.13
CA PRO A 48 -53.90 -16.61 -30.58
C PRO A 48 -52.64 -17.24 -31.20
N GLN A 49 -52.72 -17.63 -32.47
CA GLN A 49 -51.66 -18.33 -33.21
C GLN A 49 -51.04 -17.47 -34.33
N ARG A 50 -50.06 -18.05 -35.04
CA ARG A 50 -49.32 -17.49 -36.20
C ARG A 50 -50.24 -17.04 -37.36
N PRO A 51 -49.77 -16.12 -38.21
CA PRO A 51 -49.18 -16.53 -39.51
C PRO A 51 -47.64 -16.30 -39.60
N GLY A 52 -46.93 -16.67 -40.68
CA GLY A 52 -47.44 -17.28 -41.92
C GLY A 52 -46.49 -17.71 -43.05
N ARG A 53 -45.21 -17.27 -43.12
CA ARG A 53 -44.29 -17.46 -44.31
C ARG A 53 -44.79 -16.67 -45.57
N PRO A 54 -44.05 -16.55 -46.71
CA PRO A 54 -43.03 -17.41 -47.37
C PRO A 54 -41.63 -16.76 -47.51
N GLY A 55 -40.63 -17.33 -48.20
CA GLY A 55 -40.52 -18.73 -48.63
C GLY A 55 -39.72 -19.13 -49.89
N GLU A 56 -38.75 -18.38 -50.42
CA GLU A 56 -37.83 -18.81 -51.49
C GLU A 56 -36.35 -18.63 -51.08
N LYS A 57 -35.32 -19.43 -51.45
CA LYS A 57 -34.99 -20.33 -52.59
C LYS A 57 -34.36 -19.67 -53.84
N SER A 58 -33.02 -19.62 -53.83
CA SER A 58 -32.12 -20.44 -54.68
C SER A 58 -31.13 -19.74 -55.64
N GLN A 59 -30.10 -20.53 -56.02
CA GLN A 59 -29.12 -20.39 -57.11
C GLN A 59 -27.82 -19.59 -56.90
N ARG A 60 -26.74 -20.19 -57.44
CA ARG A 60 -25.40 -19.61 -57.73
C ARG A 60 -25.45 -18.95 -59.13
N PRO A 61 -24.58 -17.97 -59.44
CA PRO A 61 -23.27 -18.28 -60.07
C PRO A 61 -22.09 -17.95 -59.12
N GLY A 62 -20.80 -18.06 -59.46
CA GLY A 62 -20.09 -18.47 -60.69
C GLY A 62 -18.63 -17.94 -60.64
N ARG A 63 -17.62 -18.69 -61.09
CA ARG A 63 -16.18 -18.34 -60.99
C ARG A 63 -15.58 -18.12 -62.40
N PRO A 64 -14.75 -17.09 -62.65
CA PRO A 64 -13.26 -17.20 -62.67
C PRO A 64 -12.56 -16.51 -61.46
N GLY A 65 -11.24 -16.44 -61.28
CA GLY A 65 -10.09 -16.96 -62.06
C GLY A 65 -9.27 -15.84 -62.72
N ALA A 66 -7.97 -15.64 -62.48
CA ALA A 66 -7.00 -16.29 -61.56
C ALA A 66 -5.97 -15.21 -61.04
N ARG A 67 -4.68 -15.38 -60.71
CA ARG A 67 -3.71 -16.50 -60.88
C ARG A 67 -2.68 -16.68 -59.74
N GLY A 68 -2.07 -15.63 -59.17
CA GLY A 68 -1.07 -15.74 -58.08
C GLY A 68 0.07 -14.70 -58.12
N PRO A 69 1.22 -14.92 -57.45
CA PRO A 69 1.62 -16.07 -56.61
C PRO A 69 1.87 -15.74 -55.12
N GLN A 70 2.10 -16.78 -54.29
CA GLN A 70 2.60 -16.71 -52.91
C GLN A 70 3.74 -17.72 -52.68
N PRO A 71 4.59 -17.56 -51.64
CA PRO A 71 5.67 -18.50 -51.33
C PRO A 71 5.17 -19.77 -50.62
N GLU A 72 5.78 -20.93 -50.92
CA GLU A 72 5.56 -22.18 -50.19
C GLU A 72 6.50 -22.33 -48.98
N VAL A 73 6.04 -23.01 -47.93
CA VAL A 73 6.91 -23.70 -46.95
C VAL A 73 6.36 -25.12 -46.77
N LYS A 74 7.20 -26.13 -47.02
CA LYS A 74 6.78 -27.54 -47.08
C LYS A 74 7.16 -28.32 -45.82
N SER A 75 6.16 -28.91 -45.16
CA SER A 75 6.35 -29.90 -44.09
C SER A 75 6.46 -31.31 -44.68
N GLY A 76 7.64 -31.93 -44.61
CA GLY A 76 7.87 -33.31 -45.04
C GLY A 76 7.89 -34.29 -43.87
N ALA A 77 6.94 -35.24 -43.83
CA ALA A 77 6.98 -36.37 -42.92
C ALA A 77 7.59 -37.59 -43.62
N ASN A 78 8.39 -38.39 -42.91
CA ASN A 78 8.75 -39.74 -43.38
C ASN A 78 8.93 -40.71 -42.19
N ARG A 79 8.82 -42.02 -42.46
CA ARG A 79 8.42 -43.03 -41.46
C ARG A 79 9.28 -44.30 -41.57
N SER A 80 10.08 -44.60 -40.54
CA SER A 80 10.89 -45.84 -40.50
C SER A 80 11.00 -46.47 -39.10
N GLU A 81 10.27 -47.58 -38.96
CA GLU A 81 10.53 -48.82 -38.19
C GLU A 81 11.36 -48.85 -36.88
N LYS A 82 10.82 -49.59 -35.90
CA LYS A 82 11.53 -50.04 -34.69
C LYS A 82 12.46 -51.21 -35.00
N LYS A 83 13.76 -51.11 -34.67
CA LYS A 83 14.62 -52.28 -34.42
C LYS A 83 15.13 -52.27 -32.98
N LYS A 84 15.00 -53.40 -32.29
CA LYS A 84 15.54 -53.61 -30.93
C LYS A 84 17.06 -53.74 -31.02
N PHE A 85 17.80 -53.09 -30.13
CA PHE A 85 19.22 -53.36 -29.94
C PHE A 85 19.45 -53.98 -28.56
N GLN A 86 20.16 -55.12 -28.51
CA GLN A 86 20.57 -55.78 -27.27
C GLN A 86 22.06 -55.51 -27.01
N PRO A 87 22.50 -55.27 -25.76
CA PRO A 87 23.91 -55.19 -25.46
C PRO A 87 24.54 -56.60 -25.50
N ARG A 88 25.65 -56.75 -26.24
CA ARG A 88 26.54 -57.92 -26.15
C ARG A 88 27.93 -57.48 -25.63
N LYS A 89 28.57 -58.38 -24.88
CA LYS A 89 29.91 -58.18 -24.28
C LYS A 89 30.99 -58.18 -25.37
N GLY A 90 32.04 -57.37 -25.21
CA GLY A 90 33.22 -57.38 -26.07
C GLY A 90 34.38 -56.54 -25.53
N GLN A 91 35.58 -57.13 -25.47
CA GLN A 91 36.87 -56.52 -25.11
C GLN A 91 37.19 -55.31 -26.02
N SER A 92 37.55 -54.11 -25.55
CA SER A 92 38.64 -53.65 -24.66
C SER A 92 39.93 -53.23 -25.40
N GLY A 93 40.04 -51.93 -25.73
CA GLY A 93 41.30 -51.30 -26.15
C GLY A 93 42.03 -50.70 -24.95
N LYS A 94 43.19 -51.25 -24.58
CA LYS A 94 44.07 -50.72 -23.52
C LYS A 94 45.21 -49.94 -24.16
N ILE A 95 45.38 -48.66 -23.82
CA ILE A 95 46.56 -47.87 -24.23
C ILE A 95 47.31 -47.29 -23.02
N PHE A 96 46.63 -47.01 -21.91
CA PHE A 96 47.27 -46.58 -20.65
C PHE A 96 47.17 -47.66 -19.56
N ALA A 97 47.82 -48.79 -19.80
CA ALA A 97 47.89 -49.90 -18.85
C ALA A 97 49.35 -50.12 -18.39
N ARG A 98 49.59 -49.94 -17.08
CA ARG A 98 50.85 -50.14 -16.34
C ARG A 98 51.89 -49.01 -16.45
N GLU A 99 51.69 -47.98 -15.65
CA GLU A 99 52.69 -47.68 -14.61
C GLU A 99 52.06 -47.84 -13.23
N ARG A 100 52.90 -47.99 -12.19
CA ARG A 100 52.48 -48.48 -10.86
C ARG A 100 52.44 -47.33 -9.85
N GLY A 101 51.23 -46.98 -9.43
CA GLY A 101 50.95 -46.27 -8.17
C GLY A 101 49.90 -47.06 -7.40
N GLU A 102 50.16 -47.39 -6.14
CA GLU A 102 49.34 -48.36 -5.40
C GLU A 102 48.02 -47.77 -4.92
N ARG A 103 46.93 -48.52 -5.13
CA ARG A 103 45.66 -48.26 -4.43
C ARG A 103 45.79 -48.67 -2.98
N ARG A 104 46.01 -47.71 -2.07
CA ARG A 104 45.57 -47.90 -0.68
C ARG A 104 44.04 -47.93 -0.60
N SER A 105 43.55 -48.51 0.49
CA SER A 105 42.14 -48.82 0.72
C SER A 105 41.24 -47.59 0.84
N SER A 106 39.93 -47.86 0.83
CA SER A 106 38.85 -46.91 1.02
C SER A 106 38.88 -46.25 2.40
N GLU A 107 39.19 -44.96 2.47
CA GLU A 107 38.90 -44.09 3.62
C GLU A 107 38.36 -42.73 3.13
N GLN A 108 37.98 -41.85 4.06
CA GLN A 108 37.05 -40.73 3.83
C GLN A 108 37.48 -39.71 2.76
N TYR A 109 36.61 -39.45 1.78
CA TYR A 109 36.51 -38.14 1.12
C TYR A 109 35.20 -37.44 1.53
N SER A 110 35.20 -36.86 2.72
CA SER A 110 34.17 -35.91 3.14
C SER A 110 34.43 -34.56 2.46
N GLY A 111 33.49 -34.12 1.62
CA GLY A 111 33.50 -32.78 1.03
C GLY A 111 33.47 -31.67 2.11
N PRO A 112 33.75 -30.40 1.73
CA PRO A 112 33.99 -29.31 2.67
C PRO A 112 32.89 -29.20 3.73
N HIS A 113 33.25 -29.54 4.98
CA HIS A 113 32.34 -29.55 6.11
C HIS A 113 31.88 -28.12 6.45
N ARG A 114 30.76 -27.68 5.86
CA ARG A 114 29.96 -26.59 6.42
C ARG A 114 29.60 -27.02 7.85
N PRO A 115 30.06 -26.31 8.90
CA PRO A 115 29.91 -26.77 10.27
C PRO A 115 28.43 -26.94 10.58
N ARG A 116 28.01 -28.15 10.99
CA ARG A 116 26.65 -28.39 11.46
C ARG A 116 26.45 -27.54 12.71
N ARG A 117 25.56 -26.53 12.64
CA ARG A 117 25.13 -25.73 13.78
C ARG A 117 24.81 -26.69 14.95
N PRO A 118 25.39 -26.49 16.15
CA PRO A 118 25.18 -27.41 17.26
C PRO A 118 23.68 -27.62 17.51
N ARG A 119 23.27 -28.89 17.60
CA ARG A 119 21.85 -29.29 17.68
C ARG A 119 21.15 -28.84 18.97
N ALA A 120 21.92 -28.29 19.90
CA ALA A 120 21.51 -27.74 21.19
C ALA A 120 22.29 -26.44 21.52
N ALA A 121 22.60 -25.62 20.51
CA ALA A 121 22.85 -24.20 20.78
C ALA A 121 21.55 -23.60 21.34
N PRO A 122 21.55 -22.92 22.50
CA PRO A 122 20.38 -22.17 22.94
C PRO A 122 20.05 -21.11 21.90
N VAL A 123 18.96 -21.33 21.18
CA VAL A 123 18.11 -20.22 20.77
C VAL A 123 17.42 -19.76 22.04
N ASP A 124 17.61 -18.50 22.42
CA ASP A 124 16.59 -17.82 23.20
C ASP A 124 15.31 -17.92 22.38
N ARG A 125 14.38 -18.73 22.86
CA ARG A 125 13.03 -18.82 22.30
C ARG A 125 12.20 -17.83 23.09
N LEU A 126 12.00 -16.65 22.53
CA LEU A 126 10.71 -16.00 22.74
C LEU A 126 9.72 -16.92 22.02
N ASP A 127 8.94 -17.70 22.76
CA ASP A 127 8.12 -18.73 22.13
C ASP A 127 6.98 -18.05 21.36
N VAL A 128 7.23 -17.87 20.05
CA VAL A 128 6.34 -17.22 19.07
C VAL A 128 4.94 -17.89 19.04
N HIS A 129 4.79 -19.08 19.64
CA HIS A 129 3.52 -19.79 19.70
C HIS A 129 2.54 -19.25 20.76
N ASP A 130 1.53 -18.50 20.31
CA ASP A 130 0.34 -18.20 21.09
C ASP A 130 -0.73 -19.31 20.94
N GLU A 131 -1.09 -19.98 22.04
CA GLU A 131 -2.13 -21.02 22.07
C GLU A 131 -3.53 -20.50 21.67
N HIS A 132 -3.80 -19.20 21.83
CA HIS A 132 -5.06 -18.57 21.43
C HIS A 132 -4.99 -18.01 20.00
N GLY A 133 -3.79 -17.65 19.54
CA GLY A 133 -3.49 -16.99 18.28
C GLY A 133 -3.91 -17.73 17.02
N VAL A 134 -3.77 -17.06 15.87
CA VAL A 134 -4.18 -17.59 14.57
C VAL A 134 -3.00 -18.30 13.90
N ARG A 135 -3.24 -19.47 13.29
CA ARG A 135 -2.21 -20.22 12.55
C ARG A 135 -1.51 -19.35 11.50
N LEU A 136 -0.19 -19.32 11.51
CA LEU A 136 0.64 -18.44 10.68
C LEU A 136 0.30 -18.54 9.18
N GLN A 137 0.16 -19.76 8.63
CA GLN A 137 -0.21 -19.95 7.22
C GLN A 137 -1.66 -19.50 6.88
N LYS A 138 -2.55 -19.37 7.88
CA LYS A 138 -3.89 -18.79 7.69
C LYS A 138 -3.78 -17.27 7.60
N ILE A 139 -3.00 -16.64 8.48
CA ILE A 139 -2.78 -15.18 8.48
C ILE A 139 -2.14 -14.75 7.16
N MET A 140 -1.01 -15.36 6.77
CA MET A 140 -0.33 -15.09 5.50
C MET A 140 -1.27 -15.19 4.28
N ALA A 141 -2.21 -16.15 4.29
CA ALA A 141 -3.17 -16.32 3.21
C ALA A 141 -4.32 -15.28 3.23
N GLN A 142 -4.71 -14.73 4.38
CA GLN A 142 -5.65 -13.60 4.48
C GLN A 142 -4.99 -12.26 4.09
N ALA A 143 -3.78 -12.03 4.62
CA ALA A 143 -2.87 -10.99 4.18
C ALA A 143 -2.59 -11.09 2.66
N GLY A 144 -2.76 -12.27 2.05
CA GLY A 144 -2.82 -12.46 0.60
C GLY A 144 -1.47 -12.77 -0.03
N VAL A 145 -0.51 -13.25 0.75
CA VAL A 145 0.84 -13.64 0.31
C VAL A 145 0.75 -14.75 -0.75
N ALA A 146 0.02 -15.82 -0.44
CA ALA A 146 -0.21 -16.95 -1.33
C ALA A 146 -1.40 -17.80 -0.83
N SER A 147 -1.63 -18.98 -1.45
CA SER A 147 -2.52 -19.98 -0.87
C SER A 147 -1.91 -20.55 0.43
N ARG A 148 -2.76 -21.05 1.36
CA ARG A 148 -2.29 -21.61 2.64
C ARG A 148 -1.21 -22.68 2.49
N ARG A 149 -1.27 -23.51 1.45
CA ARG A 149 -0.25 -24.55 1.18
C ARG A 149 1.08 -23.96 0.69
N VAL A 150 1.05 -22.88 -0.07
CA VAL A 150 2.28 -22.16 -0.47
C VAL A 150 2.88 -21.41 0.72
N CYS A 151 2.04 -20.87 1.60
CA CYS A 151 2.50 -20.29 2.87
C CYS A 151 3.16 -21.34 3.78
N GLU A 152 2.61 -22.56 3.86
CA GLU A 152 3.27 -23.69 4.56
C GLU A 152 4.64 -24.03 3.95
N MET A 153 4.78 -24.03 2.62
CA MET A 153 6.09 -24.21 1.98
C MET A 153 7.07 -23.08 2.34
N MET A 154 6.65 -21.81 2.25
CA MET A 154 7.47 -20.64 2.61
C MET A 154 7.97 -20.68 4.06
N ILE A 155 7.15 -21.17 5.00
CA ILE A 155 7.56 -21.41 6.39
C ILE A 155 8.67 -22.47 6.42
N THR A 156 8.44 -23.66 5.83
CA THR A 156 9.45 -24.74 5.82
C THR A 156 10.73 -24.42 5.02
N GLU A 157 10.66 -23.49 4.07
CA GLU A 157 11.80 -22.94 3.32
C GLU A 157 12.65 -21.97 4.16
N GLY A 158 12.17 -21.53 5.32
CA GLY A 158 12.86 -20.54 6.17
C GLY A 158 12.78 -19.12 5.59
N ARG A 159 11.63 -18.75 5.01
CA ARG A 159 11.40 -17.43 4.38
C ARG A 159 10.47 -16.53 5.18
N VAL A 160 9.99 -16.98 6.33
CA VAL A 160 9.04 -16.25 7.18
C VAL A 160 9.70 -15.93 8.52
N THR A 161 9.67 -14.66 8.90
CA THR A 161 10.01 -14.21 10.25
C THR A 161 8.78 -13.69 10.97
N VAL A 162 8.78 -13.81 12.30
CA VAL A 162 7.79 -13.20 13.20
C VAL A 162 8.57 -12.51 14.31
N ASP A 163 8.35 -11.21 14.48
CA ASP A 163 9.05 -10.35 15.47
C ASP A 163 10.59 -10.42 15.35
N GLY A 164 11.08 -10.76 14.15
CA GLY A 164 12.49 -10.96 13.82
C GLY A 164 12.99 -12.41 13.96
N GLU A 165 12.26 -13.29 14.66
CA GLU A 165 12.61 -14.71 14.78
C GLU A 165 12.23 -15.52 13.54
N LEU A 166 13.10 -16.45 13.13
CA LEU A 166 12.93 -17.28 11.93
C LEU A 166 12.01 -18.48 12.22
N VAL A 167 10.81 -18.49 11.64
CA VAL A 167 9.84 -19.57 11.86
C VAL A 167 9.93 -20.61 10.73
N THR A 168 10.36 -21.83 11.08
CA THR A 168 10.39 -23.00 10.17
C THR A 168 9.37 -24.09 10.52
N ASP A 169 8.80 -24.06 11.73
CA ASP A 169 7.91 -25.10 12.21
C ASP A 169 6.45 -24.89 11.78
N LEU A 170 5.83 -25.96 11.26
CA LEU A 170 4.44 -25.92 10.81
C LEU A 170 3.47 -26.02 11.98
N GLY A 171 2.42 -25.17 11.94
CA GLY A 171 1.37 -25.15 12.96
C GLY A 171 1.58 -24.10 14.05
N VAL A 172 2.66 -23.30 13.98
CA VAL A 172 2.84 -22.07 14.76
C VAL A 172 1.62 -21.15 14.61
N ARG A 173 1.25 -20.53 15.73
CA ARG A 173 0.09 -19.65 15.91
C ARG A 173 0.58 -18.37 16.52
N VAL A 174 0.12 -17.23 16.02
CA VAL A 174 0.57 -15.90 16.46
C VAL A 174 -0.63 -14.98 16.59
N ASP A 175 -0.53 -13.96 17.42
CA ASP A 175 -1.53 -12.91 17.49
C ASP A 175 -1.39 -11.97 16.28
N PRO A 176 -2.37 -11.92 15.35
CA PRO A 176 -2.28 -11.06 14.17
C PRO A 176 -2.33 -9.56 14.49
N ASP A 177 -2.80 -9.17 15.68
CA ASP A 177 -2.96 -7.75 16.06
C ASP A 177 -1.67 -7.16 16.66
N ASN A 178 -0.75 -8.01 17.14
CA ASN A 178 0.50 -7.60 17.79
C ASN A 178 1.79 -8.08 17.10
N ALA A 179 1.79 -9.21 16.39
CA ALA A 179 3.01 -9.83 15.85
C ALA A 179 3.43 -9.26 14.47
N VAL A 180 4.70 -8.85 14.34
CA VAL A 180 5.30 -8.36 13.09
C VAL A 180 5.70 -9.54 12.21
N ILE A 181 4.81 -9.93 11.28
CA ILE A 181 5.07 -11.01 10.33
C ILE A 181 5.72 -10.46 9.06
N GLN A 182 6.84 -11.05 8.63
CA GLN A 182 7.51 -10.71 7.38
C GLN A 182 7.75 -11.97 6.53
N VAL A 183 7.73 -11.80 5.21
CA VAL A 183 8.00 -12.85 4.22
C VAL A 183 9.05 -12.33 3.25
N ASP A 184 10.18 -13.03 3.09
CA ASP A 184 11.35 -12.56 2.34
C ASP A 184 11.80 -11.14 2.76
N HIS A 185 11.74 -10.85 4.07
CA HIS A 185 11.98 -9.53 4.69
C HIS A 185 10.96 -8.42 4.34
N VAL A 186 9.82 -8.77 3.73
CA VAL A 186 8.72 -7.83 3.44
C VAL A 186 7.57 -8.05 4.44
N THR A 187 7.23 -7.02 5.20
CA THR A 187 6.17 -7.02 6.20
C THR A 187 4.80 -7.21 5.56
N ILE A 188 3.94 -8.02 6.17
CA ILE A 188 2.56 -8.22 5.71
C ILE A 188 1.56 -7.54 6.64
N GLN A 189 0.62 -6.77 6.10
CA GLN A 189 -0.48 -6.25 6.93
C GLN A 189 -1.51 -7.36 7.20
N THR A 190 -1.78 -7.58 8.47
CA THR A 190 -2.60 -8.62 9.07
C THR A 190 -3.99 -8.11 9.47
N ASP A 191 -4.07 -6.87 9.96
CA ASP A 191 -5.30 -6.24 10.45
C ASP A 191 -6.16 -5.70 9.30
N GLU A 192 -7.25 -6.42 9.01
CA GLU A 192 -8.24 -6.09 7.98
C GLU A 192 -9.05 -4.80 8.29
N SER A 193 -8.93 -4.22 9.49
CA SER A 193 -9.50 -2.92 9.86
C SER A 193 -8.61 -1.73 9.50
N LYS A 194 -7.32 -1.94 9.19
CA LYS A 194 -6.43 -0.86 8.75
C LYS A 194 -6.75 -0.45 7.31
N VAL A 195 -6.80 0.86 7.08
CA VAL A 195 -7.12 1.46 5.79
C VAL A 195 -6.05 2.46 5.38
N TYR A 196 -5.65 2.43 4.11
CA TYR A 196 -4.58 3.27 3.58
C TYR A 196 -4.98 3.82 2.22
N TYR A 197 -4.90 5.14 2.06
CA TYR A 197 -5.26 5.83 0.83
C TYR A 197 -4.18 6.79 0.37
N ALA A 198 -3.86 6.77 -0.93
CA ALA A 198 -3.16 7.87 -1.57
C ALA A 198 -4.19 8.91 -2.02
N PHE A 199 -4.09 10.14 -1.53
CA PHE A 199 -4.79 11.31 -2.06
C PHE A 199 -3.80 12.13 -2.89
N ASN A 200 -4.16 12.46 -4.14
CA ASN A 200 -3.46 13.52 -4.87
C ASN A 200 -4.16 14.85 -4.55
N LYS A 201 -3.66 15.53 -3.52
CA LYS A 201 -4.17 16.82 -3.06
C LYS A 201 -3.96 17.90 -4.13
N PRO A 202 -5.02 18.59 -4.61
CA PRO A 202 -4.86 19.74 -5.50
C PRO A 202 -4.47 21.01 -4.73
N GLU A 203 -4.11 22.07 -5.45
CA GLU A 203 -3.95 23.41 -4.90
C GLU A 203 -5.25 23.96 -4.29
N GLY A 204 -5.16 24.93 -3.39
CA GLY A 204 -6.31 25.62 -2.79
C GLY A 204 -7.04 24.83 -1.68
N VAL A 205 -6.59 23.61 -1.38
CA VAL A 205 -7.18 22.73 -0.35
C VAL A 205 -6.33 22.74 0.93
N LEU A 206 -6.95 22.80 2.09
CA LEU A 206 -6.30 22.65 3.40
C LEU A 206 -6.00 21.18 3.72
N ALA A 207 -4.81 20.90 4.25
CA ALA A 207 -4.51 19.62 4.88
C ALA A 207 -5.10 19.53 6.30
N THR A 208 -6.43 19.40 6.38
CA THR A 208 -7.24 19.18 7.59
C THR A 208 -8.46 18.31 7.24
N MET A 209 -9.09 17.72 8.25
CA MET A 209 -10.37 16.98 8.10
C MET A 209 -11.60 17.88 8.29
N GLU A 210 -11.43 19.05 8.91
CA GLU A 210 -12.47 20.03 9.24
C GLU A 210 -11.82 21.43 9.28
N ASP A 211 -12.55 22.45 8.82
CA ASP A 211 -12.09 23.85 8.82
C ASP A 211 -13.22 24.78 9.32
N PRO A 212 -13.04 25.48 10.47
CA PRO A 212 -14.07 26.36 11.03
C PRO A 212 -14.46 27.56 10.16
N GLU A 213 -13.61 27.95 9.21
CA GLU A 213 -13.87 29.04 8.25
C GLU A 213 -14.56 28.55 6.97
N GLY A 214 -14.90 27.26 6.88
CA GLY A 214 -15.62 26.68 5.73
C GLY A 214 -14.79 26.59 4.44
N ARG A 215 -13.47 26.68 4.53
CA ARG A 215 -12.57 26.57 3.35
C ARG A 215 -12.38 25.10 2.98
N ARG A 216 -12.13 24.85 1.69
CA ARG A 216 -12.00 23.49 1.15
C ARG A 216 -10.87 22.72 1.84
N CYS A 217 -11.16 21.49 2.27
CA CYS A 217 -10.27 20.63 3.03
C CYS A 217 -10.25 19.19 2.51
N ILE A 218 -9.61 18.24 3.20
CA ILE A 218 -9.45 16.86 2.70
C ILE A 218 -10.79 16.13 2.63
N SER A 219 -11.68 16.36 3.59
CA SER A 219 -12.95 15.62 3.72
C SER A 219 -13.91 15.85 2.55
N ASP A 220 -13.83 17.00 1.87
CA ASP A 220 -14.57 17.29 0.62
C ASP A 220 -14.29 16.28 -0.52
N PHE A 221 -13.16 15.56 -0.45
CA PHE A 221 -12.72 14.58 -1.45
C PHE A 221 -12.90 13.13 -0.99
N LEU A 222 -13.44 12.91 0.21
CA LEU A 222 -13.72 11.59 0.78
C LEU A 222 -15.18 11.20 0.54
N ASN A 223 -15.44 9.89 0.45
CA ASN A 223 -16.82 9.40 0.40
C ASN A 223 -17.50 9.63 1.76
N PRO A 224 -18.60 10.42 1.86
CA PRO A 224 -19.28 10.70 3.12
C PRO A 224 -20.00 9.48 3.74
N GLN A 225 -20.18 8.39 2.99
CA GLN A 225 -20.78 7.13 3.49
C GLN A 225 -19.77 6.20 4.18
N ARG A 226 -18.49 6.61 4.23
CA ARG A 226 -17.37 5.83 4.77
C ARG A 226 -17.41 5.79 6.30
N LYS A 227 -17.11 4.64 6.91
CA LYS A 227 -17.35 4.39 8.35
C LYS A 227 -16.10 4.57 9.21
N GLU A 228 -14.94 4.26 8.65
CA GLU A 228 -13.67 4.19 9.39
C GLU A 228 -13.05 5.59 9.53
N ARG A 229 -12.74 6.03 10.76
CA ARG A 229 -12.12 7.34 11.00
C ARG A 229 -10.67 7.36 10.52
N ILE A 230 -10.32 8.31 9.64
CA ILE A 230 -8.94 8.51 9.16
C ILE A 230 -8.44 9.93 9.43
N PHE A 231 -7.12 10.07 9.34
CA PHE A 231 -6.37 11.32 9.45
C PHE A 231 -5.28 11.35 8.37
N HIS A 232 -4.63 12.51 8.21
CA HIS A 232 -3.60 12.73 7.21
C HIS A 232 -2.18 12.44 7.77
N VAL A 233 -1.34 11.76 6.99
CA VAL A 233 0.04 11.47 7.36
C VAL A 233 0.93 12.66 6.99
N GLY A 234 1.27 13.44 8.02
CA GLY A 234 1.92 14.74 7.86
C GLY A 234 0.95 15.76 7.27
N ARG A 235 1.49 16.86 6.72
CA ARG A 235 0.70 17.93 6.09
C ARG A 235 1.30 18.33 4.74
N LEU A 236 0.51 19.03 3.94
CA LEU A 236 0.93 19.82 2.78
C LEU A 236 0.29 21.20 2.92
N ASP A 237 0.98 22.25 2.46
CA ASP A 237 0.42 23.60 2.47
C ASP A 237 -0.78 23.72 1.51
N VAL A 238 -1.57 24.79 1.66
CA VAL A 238 -2.70 25.09 0.76
C VAL A 238 -2.23 25.17 -0.70
N ALA A 239 -1.16 25.92 -0.93
CA ALA A 239 -0.48 26.10 -2.23
C ALA A 239 0.57 25.01 -2.55
N THR A 240 0.42 23.81 -1.99
CA THR A 240 1.31 22.66 -2.28
C THR A 240 0.44 21.46 -2.66
N GLU A 241 0.76 20.82 -3.77
CA GLU A 241 -0.03 19.74 -4.36
C GLU A 241 0.60 18.35 -4.11
N GLY A 242 -0.11 17.31 -4.55
CA GLY A 242 0.45 15.97 -4.72
C GLY A 242 0.13 15.01 -3.58
N LEU A 243 1.02 14.04 -3.40
CA LEU A 243 0.81 12.84 -2.60
C LEU A 243 0.64 13.15 -1.11
N LEU A 244 -0.55 12.85 -0.58
CA LEU A 244 -0.83 12.79 0.85
C LEU A 244 -1.41 11.42 1.19
N LEU A 245 -0.72 10.67 2.05
CA LEU A 245 -1.23 9.42 2.59
C LEU A 245 -2.28 9.74 3.67
N LEU A 246 -3.41 9.02 3.64
CA LEU A 246 -4.46 9.07 4.66
C LEU A 246 -4.66 7.67 5.24
N THR A 247 -4.80 7.56 6.56
CA THR A 247 -4.94 6.25 7.24
C THR A 247 -5.63 6.36 8.60
N ASN A 248 -6.01 5.21 9.18
CA ASN A 248 -6.34 5.05 10.60
C ASN A 248 -5.19 4.42 11.42
N ASP A 249 -4.09 4.04 10.76
CA ASP A 249 -2.89 3.48 11.37
C ASP A 249 -2.05 4.59 12.02
N GLY A 250 -2.20 4.73 13.35
CA GLY A 250 -1.52 5.78 14.11
C GLY A 250 -0.01 5.58 14.19
N GLU A 251 0.46 4.33 14.22
CA GLU A 251 1.88 4.02 14.36
C GLU A 251 2.62 4.22 13.02
N LEU A 252 2.08 3.72 11.91
CA LEU A 252 2.67 4.00 10.59
C LEU A 252 2.70 5.51 10.31
N ALA A 253 1.63 6.23 10.66
CA ALA A 253 1.58 7.68 10.47
C ALA A 253 2.59 8.44 11.36
N ASN A 254 2.78 7.99 12.60
CA ASN A 254 3.81 8.51 13.49
C ASN A 254 5.20 8.29 12.88
N ARG A 255 5.56 7.05 12.51
CA ARG A 255 6.89 6.75 11.96
C ARG A 255 7.18 7.46 10.64
N LEU A 256 6.21 7.54 9.71
CA LEU A 256 6.36 8.25 8.43
C LEU A 256 6.52 9.78 8.57
N THR A 257 6.22 10.35 9.74
CA THR A 257 6.29 11.81 10.00
C THR A 257 7.36 12.20 11.02
N HIS A 258 7.70 11.33 11.96
CA HIS A 258 8.65 11.60 13.01
C HIS A 258 10.09 11.69 12.46
N PRO A 259 10.88 12.73 12.81
CA PRO A 259 12.17 13.00 12.16
C PRO A 259 13.17 11.83 12.22
N SER A 260 13.19 11.04 13.29
CA SER A 260 14.17 9.96 13.52
C SER A 260 14.10 8.79 12.53
N TYR A 261 13.04 8.65 11.73
CA TYR A 261 12.95 7.64 10.68
C TYR A 261 13.45 8.15 9.32
N GLU A 262 13.80 9.44 9.23
CA GLU A 262 14.37 10.12 8.05
C GLU A 262 13.67 9.84 6.70
N VAL A 263 12.38 9.48 6.73
CA VAL A 263 11.64 8.98 5.56
C VAL A 263 11.69 10.01 4.41
N PRO A 264 12.26 9.69 3.24
CA PRO A 264 12.49 10.66 2.19
C PRO A 264 11.17 11.14 1.57
N LYS A 265 11.07 12.43 1.28
CA LYS A 265 9.91 13.08 0.68
C LYS A 265 10.39 13.81 -0.56
N LYS A 266 9.87 13.42 -1.73
CA LYS A 266 10.31 13.94 -3.02
C LYS A 266 9.31 14.95 -3.57
N TYR A 267 9.83 16.05 -4.08
CA TYR A 267 9.05 17.14 -4.62
C TYR A 267 9.51 17.49 -6.04
N LEU A 268 8.54 17.73 -6.90
CA LEU A 268 8.73 18.39 -8.18
C LEU A 268 8.44 19.88 -7.99
N VAL A 269 9.41 20.71 -8.37
CA VAL A 269 9.45 22.15 -8.09
C VAL A 269 9.52 22.90 -9.42
N GLN A 270 8.60 23.85 -9.63
CA GLN A 270 8.69 24.81 -10.74
C GLN A 270 9.20 26.15 -10.19
N VAL A 271 10.26 26.67 -10.81
CA VAL A 271 10.83 27.99 -10.53
C VAL A 271 11.07 28.75 -11.83
N ARG A 272 11.29 30.06 -11.76
CA ARG A 272 11.73 30.84 -12.92
C ARG A 272 13.18 30.54 -13.26
N GLY A 273 13.44 30.43 -14.57
CA GLY A 273 14.77 30.34 -15.15
C GLY A 273 15.26 31.68 -15.71
N PRO A 274 16.58 31.82 -16.00
CA PRO A 274 17.64 30.84 -15.75
C PRO A 274 17.94 30.67 -14.26
N MET A 275 18.77 29.68 -13.91
CA MET A 275 19.29 29.44 -12.55
C MET A 275 20.80 29.26 -12.63
N GLU A 276 21.52 29.77 -11.63
CA GLU A 276 22.98 29.75 -11.62
C GLU A 276 23.56 28.33 -11.45
N HIS A 277 24.69 28.09 -12.12
CA HIS A 277 25.42 26.83 -11.98
C HIS A 277 26.03 26.73 -10.57
N GLY A 278 25.61 25.73 -9.80
CA GLY A 278 26.15 25.43 -8.47
C GLY A 278 25.10 25.42 -7.36
N ILE A 279 23.93 26.05 -7.54
CA ILE A 279 22.85 26.10 -6.54
C ILE A 279 22.45 24.71 -6.04
N GLY A 280 22.33 23.72 -6.94
CA GLY A 280 22.03 22.33 -6.54
C GLY A 280 23.12 21.63 -5.70
N ALA A 281 24.34 22.16 -5.66
CA ALA A 281 25.42 21.71 -4.77
C ALA A 281 25.45 22.52 -3.48
N GLU A 282 25.15 23.82 -3.53
CA GLU A 282 24.95 24.67 -2.35
C GLU A 282 23.79 24.15 -1.48
N MET A 283 22.63 23.86 -2.07
CA MET A 283 21.48 23.29 -1.36
C MET A 283 21.79 21.95 -0.69
N LYS A 284 22.74 21.15 -1.22
CA LYS A 284 23.21 19.89 -0.63
C LYS A 284 24.23 20.10 0.49
N LYS A 285 25.13 21.07 0.34
CA LYS A 285 26.04 21.54 1.40
C LYS A 285 25.24 22.13 2.58
N GLY A 286 24.12 22.75 2.28
CA GLY A 286 23.12 23.26 3.22
C GLY A 286 23.13 24.79 3.30
N ILE A 287 21.94 25.34 3.56
CA ILE A 287 21.63 26.76 3.63
C ILE A 287 21.16 27.11 5.03
N ARG A 288 21.51 28.31 5.50
CA ARG A 288 21.07 28.84 6.79
C ARG A 288 19.68 29.46 6.65
N LEU A 289 18.70 28.90 7.34
CA LEU A 289 17.36 29.44 7.48
C LEU A 289 17.13 30.00 8.90
N GLU A 290 15.99 30.66 9.10
CA GLU A 290 15.52 31.21 10.38
C GLU A 290 15.48 30.13 11.49
N ASP A 291 14.98 28.92 11.14
CA ASP A 291 14.88 27.75 12.03
C ASP A 291 16.15 26.87 12.02
N GLY A 292 17.29 27.43 11.61
CA GLY A 292 18.60 26.79 11.64
C GLY A 292 19.06 26.28 10.27
N MET A 293 20.01 25.34 10.27
CA MET A 293 20.55 24.77 9.02
C MET A 293 19.53 23.82 8.39
N ALA A 294 19.48 23.81 7.06
CA ALA A 294 18.70 22.86 6.26
C ALA A 294 19.44 22.52 4.96
N ARG A 295 19.21 21.33 4.41
CA ARG A 295 19.77 20.87 3.13
C ARG A 295 18.76 20.04 2.36
N VAL A 296 18.99 19.87 1.06
CA VAL A 296 18.36 18.81 0.26
C VAL A 296 19.31 17.61 0.19
N ASP A 297 18.75 16.41 0.14
CA ASP A 297 19.53 15.18 0.00
C ASP A 297 19.84 14.95 -1.50
N GLU A 298 18.80 15.11 -2.33
CA GLU A 298 18.90 15.07 -3.79
C GLU A 298 18.44 16.40 -4.40
N PHE A 299 19.05 16.74 -5.53
CA PHE A 299 18.69 17.86 -6.40
C PHE A 299 19.00 17.44 -7.82
N ARG A 300 18.04 17.59 -8.72
CA ARG A 300 18.15 17.21 -10.13
C ARG A 300 17.30 18.15 -10.99
N LEU A 301 17.90 18.79 -11.99
CA LEU A 301 17.14 19.42 -13.07
C LEU A 301 16.47 18.30 -13.89
N VAL A 302 15.14 18.38 -14.05
CA VAL A 302 14.32 17.43 -14.80
C VAL A 302 14.05 17.95 -16.20
N ASP A 303 13.68 19.22 -16.31
CA ASP A 303 13.38 19.88 -17.58
C ASP A 303 13.70 21.39 -17.51
N SER A 304 13.93 22.01 -18.67
CA SER A 304 14.28 23.42 -18.82
C SER A 304 13.52 24.01 -20.01
N THR A 305 12.52 24.84 -19.71
CA THR A 305 11.64 25.47 -20.71
C THR A 305 11.84 26.99 -20.71
N PRO A 306 11.47 27.71 -21.78
CA PRO A 306 11.59 29.17 -21.82
C PRO A 306 10.89 29.84 -20.63
N GLY A 307 11.69 30.46 -19.75
CA GLY A 307 11.22 31.14 -18.53
C GLY A 307 11.04 30.25 -17.29
N HIS A 308 10.98 28.92 -17.40
CA HIS A 308 10.68 28.04 -16.25
C HIS A 308 11.57 26.77 -16.22
N LEU A 309 12.07 26.45 -15.03
CA LEU A 309 12.84 25.25 -14.75
C LEU A 309 12.02 24.29 -13.89
N LEU A 310 12.15 22.99 -14.18
CA LEU A 310 11.49 21.91 -13.46
C LEU A 310 12.54 21.07 -12.73
N ILE A 311 12.48 21.03 -11.41
CA ILE A 311 13.54 20.49 -10.55
C ILE A 311 12.95 19.44 -9.60
N GLU A 312 13.58 18.27 -9.52
CA GLU A 312 13.31 17.24 -8.52
C GLU A 312 14.23 17.42 -7.31
N VAL A 313 13.65 17.50 -6.11
CA VAL A 313 14.40 17.53 -4.84
C VAL A 313 13.86 16.49 -3.86
N THR A 314 14.77 15.86 -3.11
CA THR A 314 14.42 14.88 -2.07
C THR A 314 14.89 15.40 -0.71
N LEU A 315 14.02 15.34 0.30
CA LEU A 315 14.30 15.74 1.67
C LEU A 315 13.67 14.76 2.67
N HIS A 316 14.45 14.28 3.64
CA HIS A 316 13.92 13.61 4.84
C HIS A 316 13.12 14.58 5.75
N SER A 317 13.57 15.85 5.84
CA SER A 317 13.03 16.88 6.74
C SER A 317 11.56 17.24 6.48
N GLY A 318 10.79 17.39 7.57
CA GLY A 318 9.37 17.79 7.56
C GLY A 318 9.08 19.20 8.08
N ARG A 319 10.08 20.09 8.22
CA ARG A 319 9.89 21.45 8.77
C ARG A 319 8.92 22.28 7.90
N ASN A 320 8.25 23.27 8.51
CA ASN A 320 7.24 24.09 7.82
C ASN A 320 7.80 24.75 6.56
N ARG A 321 7.09 24.61 5.43
CA ARG A 321 7.39 25.19 4.11
C ARG A 321 8.83 25.00 3.64
N ILE A 322 9.52 23.94 4.10
CA ILE A 322 10.98 23.83 4.00
C ILE A 322 11.53 23.92 2.58
N VAL A 323 10.87 23.29 1.60
CA VAL A 323 11.28 23.38 0.19
C VAL A 323 11.16 24.81 -0.33
N ARG A 324 10.03 25.48 -0.07
CA ARG A 324 9.83 26.88 -0.49
C ARG A 324 10.91 27.77 0.11
N ARG A 325 11.11 27.73 1.43
CA ARG A 325 12.14 28.54 2.12
C ARG A 325 13.58 28.28 1.64
N LEU A 326 13.93 27.04 1.28
CA LEU A 326 15.26 26.74 0.71
C LEU A 326 15.45 27.35 -0.69
N PHE A 327 14.40 27.33 -1.52
CA PHE A 327 14.41 27.91 -2.86
C PHE A 327 14.31 29.45 -2.85
N ASP A 328 13.50 30.00 -1.95
CA ASP A 328 13.39 31.44 -1.68
C ASP A 328 14.76 32.02 -1.24
N ALA A 329 15.50 31.28 -0.39
CA ALA A 329 16.82 31.68 0.13
C ALA A 329 17.95 31.69 -0.92
N VAL A 330 17.82 30.94 -2.02
CA VAL A 330 18.74 31.00 -3.18
C VAL A 330 18.22 31.89 -4.31
N GLY A 331 17.23 32.74 -4.04
CA GLY A 331 16.70 33.71 -5.01
C GLY A 331 15.78 33.14 -6.10
N HIS A 332 15.40 31.86 -6.03
CA HIS A 332 14.53 31.19 -7.00
C HIS A 332 13.19 30.77 -6.36
N PRO A 333 12.30 31.72 -6.02
CA PRO A 333 11.06 31.43 -5.31
C PRO A 333 10.16 30.47 -6.09
N VAL A 334 9.50 29.58 -5.36
CA VAL A 334 8.76 28.44 -5.94
C VAL A 334 7.40 28.87 -6.48
N GLU A 335 7.20 28.75 -7.79
CA GLU A 335 5.91 28.98 -8.43
C GLU A 335 4.95 27.81 -8.15
N LYS A 336 5.37 26.57 -8.41
CA LYS A 336 4.57 25.36 -8.14
C LYS A 336 5.37 24.31 -7.38
N LEU A 337 4.69 23.58 -6.49
CA LEU A 337 5.28 22.53 -5.67
C LEU A 337 4.34 21.33 -5.59
N VAL A 338 4.80 20.18 -6.08
CA VAL A 338 4.04 18.91 -6.07
C VAL A 338 4.84 17.85 -5.34
N ARG A 339 4.32 17.25 -4.26
CA ARG A 339 4.95 16.07 -3.65
C ARG A 339 4.67 14.84 -4.51
N THR A 340 5.70 14.23 -5.09
CA THR A 340 5.58 13.08 -5.99
C THR A 340 5.74 11.75 -5.28
N GLU A 341 6.62 11.69 -4.26
CA GLU A 341 6.96 10.44 -3.54
C GLU A 341 7.10 10.69 -2.03
N MET A 342 6.78 9.67 -1.22
CA MET A 342 6.87 9.67 0.24
C MET A 342 7.29 8.27 0.71
N GLY A 343 8.55 8.13 1.14
CA GLY A 343 9.19 6.82 1.30
C GLY A 343 9.11 6.04 -0.03
N PRO A 344 8.67 4.77 -0.01
CA PRO A 344 8.47 3.99 -1.24
C PRO A 344 7.20 4.37 -2.03
N LEU A 345 6.23 5.06 -1.41
CA LEU A 345 4.95 5.36 -2.05
C LEU A 345 5.09 6.49 -3.09
N ARG A 346 4.56 6.26 -4.29
CA ARG A 346 4.61 7.20 -5.42
C ARG A 346 3.21 7.61 -5.87
N ILE A 347 3.08 8.84 -6.36
CA ILE A 347 1.81 9.37 -6.90
C ILE A 347 1.41 8.75 -8.25
N GLY A 348 2.40 8.37 -9.07
CA GLY A 348 2.19 7.77 -10.38
C GLY A 348 1.34 8.67 -11.31
N SER A 349 0.41 8.04 -12.05
CA SER A 349 -0.53 8.72 -12.96
C SER A 349 -1.84 9.15 -12.30
N GLN A 350 -1.90 9.18 -10.96
CA GLN A 350 -3.12 9.53 -10.21
C GLN A 350 -3.51 10.99 -10.45
N LYS A 351 -4.75 11.24 -10.92
CA LYS A 351 -5.25 12.60 -11.20
C LYS A 351 -5.42 13.42 -9.91
N GLN A 352 -5.20 14.73 -9.99
CA GLN A 352 -5.50 15.67 -8.90
C GLN A 352 -6.93 15.52 -8.40
N GLY A 353 -7.14 15.73 -7.10
CA GLY A 353 -8.42 15.59 -6.43
C GLY A 353 -8.90 14.13 -6.24
N THR A 354 -8.21 13.13 -6.81
CA THR A 354 -8.62 11.73 -6.64
C THR A 354 -7.99 11.08 -5.42
N VAL A 355 -8.78 10.24 -4.73
CA VAL A 355 -8.36 9.36 -3.63
C VAL A 355 -8.43 7.92 -4.14
N ARG A 356 -7.40 7.11 -3.86
CA ARG A 356 -7.39 5.67 -4.14
C ARG A 356 -6.95 4.90 -2.91
N ASN A 357 -7.41 3.65 -2.75
CA ASN A 357 -6.78 2.70 -1.85
C ASN A 357 -5.32 2.44 -2.28
N LEU A 358 -4.45 2.16 -1.31
CA LEU A 358 -3.17 1.53 -1.60
C LEU A 358 -3.36 0.05 -1.94
N SER A 359 -2.50 -0.47 -2.81
CA SER A 359 -2.34 -1.91 -3.01
C SER A 359 -1.61 -2.55 -1.82
N LYS A 360 -1.79 -3.86 -1.63
CA LYS A 360 -1.11 -4.62 -0.57
C LYS A 360 0.42 -4.48 -0.64
N VAL A 361 0.99 -4.41 -1.86
CA VAL A 361 2.42 -4.19 -2.08
C VAL A 361 2.89 -2.82 -1.58
N GLU A 362 2.14 -1.75 -1.84
CA GLU A 362 2.47 -0.40 -1.35
C GLU A 362 2.37 -0.31 0.19
N ILE A 363 1.39 -0.99 0.80
CA ILE A 363 1.23 -1.06 2.26
C ILE A 363 2.42 -1.79 2.89
N SER A 364 2.75 -2.98 2.38
CA SER A 364 3.91 -3.77 2.81
C SER A 364 5.21 -2.97 2.69
N GLN A 365 5.44 -2.30 1.56
CA GLN A 365 6.62 -1.46 1.36
C GLN A 365 6.68 -0.31 2.38
N LEU A 366 5.56 0.35 2.68
CA LEU A 366 5.52 1.42 3.68
C LEU A 366 5.86 0.91 5.09
N LEU A 367 5.25 -0.20 5.53
CA LEU A 367 5.53 -0.82 6.83
C LEU A 367 7.01 -1.18 6.98
N THR A 368 7.56 -1.94 6.03
CA THR A 368 8.98 -2.32 6.02
C THR A 368 9.90 -1.11 5.96
N SER A 369 9.53 -0.02 5.26
CA SER A 369 10.35 1.21 5.19
C SER A 369 10.48 1.97 6.52
N VAL A 370 9.69 1.61 7.54
CA VAL A 370 9.79 2.18 8.91
C VAL A 370 10.02 1.10 9.99
N GLY A 371 10.42 -0.11 9.59
CA GLY A 371 10.66 -1.22 10.52
C GLY A 371 9.43 -1.66 11.31
N MET A 372 8.25 -1.57 10.67
CA MET A 372 7.01 -2.23 11.12
C MET A 372 6.84 -3.57 10.41
#